data_AF-A0A4Q3SNZ2-F1
#
_entry.id   AF-A0A4Q3SNZ2-F1
#
_cell.length_a   1.000
_cell.length_b   1.000
_cell.length_c   1.000
_cell.angle_alpha   90.00
_cell.angle_beta   90.00
_cell.angle_gamma   90.00
#
_symmetry.space_group_name_H-M   'P 1'
#
loop_
_entity.id
_entity.type
_entity.pdbx_description
1 polymer ?
#
loop_
_entity_poly.entity_id
_entity_poly.type
_entity_poly.pdbx_seq_one_letter_code
_entity_poly.pdbx_strand_id
1 'polypeptide(L)'
;MKSPFRISLRLAVVLLAGVLLFNFFSYYSTRLRSREHEELVRFATLSSGQEALSQSITKDALILLNNDTDDKSSLVIHNKLKLNLDSLSRCHKFLVDNINFSGLSSNRNSEAVRVLLDNLDGPMARFSKIAGEISAADSEQIDLNGRRFTPELLLRERQLHPKLDLLTTKYNQIVDAKIEEAGDINTGKFISLIIA
;
A
#
# COMPACT_ATOMS: atom_id res chain seq x y z
N MET A 1 -22.52 -32.20 -55.30
CA MET A 1 -23.07 -32.57 -53.97
C MET A 1 -22.09 -32.14 -52.88
N LYS A 2 -22.49 -31.23 -51.99
CA LYS A 2 -21.65 -30.83 -50.85
C LYS A 2 -21.60 -32.03 -49.89
N SER A 3 -20.41 -32.61 -49.70
CA SER A 3 -20.24 -33.76 -48.81
C SER A 3 -20.60 -33.35 -47.37
N PRO A 4 -21.53 -34.07 -46.70
CA PRO A 4 -21.94 -33.77 -45.33
C PRO A 4 -20.75 -33.79 -44.35
N PHE A 5 -19.71 -34.57 -44.65
CA PHE A 5 -18.47 -34.63 -43.87
C PHE A 5 -17.75 -33.27 -43.77
N ARG A 6 -17.74 -32.45 -44.83
CA ARG A 6 -17.10 -31.13 -44.81
C ARG A 6 -17.85 -30.12 -43.94
N ILE A 7 -19.17 -30.28 -43.81
CA ILE A 7 -20.00 -29.42 -42.96
C ILE A 7 -19.73 -29.76 -41.49
N SER A 8 -19.73 -31.06 -41.15
CA SER A 8 -19.41 -31.53 -39.79
C SER A 8 -18.00 -31.14 -39.35
N LEU A 9 -17.00 -31.28 -40.23
CA LEU A 9 -15.62 -30.88 -39.93
C LEU A 9 -15.51 -29.37 -39.66
N ARG A 10 -16.17 -28.53 -40.45
CA ARG A 10 -16.20 -27.08 -40.21
C ARG A 10 -16.87 -26.74 -38.89
N LEU A 11 -17.99 -27.40 -38.57
CA LEU A 11 -18.69 -27.19 -37.30
C LEU A 11 -17.80 -27.57 -36.11
N ALA A 12 -17.09 -28.70 -36.21
CA ALA A 12 -16.14 -29.16 -35.20
C ALA A 12 -14.96 -28.19 -35.02
N VAL A 13 -14.39 -27.66 -36.10
CA VAL A 13 -13.32 -26.65 -36.05
C VAL A 13 -13.81 -25.35 -35.40
N VAL A 14 -15.03 -24.90 -35.73
CA VAL A 14 -15.63 -23.70 -35.12
C VAL A 14 -15.88 -23.91 -33.63
N LEU A 15 -16.41 -25.07 -33.23
CA LEU A 15 -16.60 -25.43 -31.81
C LEU A 15 -15.27 -25.47 -31.06
N LEU A 16 -14.25 -26.12 -31.63
CA LEU A 16 -12.90 -26.19 -31.05
C LEU A 16 -12.30 -24.78 -30.87
N ALA A 17 -12.39 -23.94 -31.90
CA ALA A 17 -11.92 -22.56 -31.83
C ALA A 17 -12.69 -21.75 -30.77
N GLY A 18 -14.00 -21.95 -30.66
CA GLY A 18 -14.84 -21.34 -29.62
C GLY A 18 -14.40 -21.73 -28.22
N VAL A 19 -14.19 -23.02 -27.96
CA VAL A 19 -13.71 -23.53 -26.67
C VAL A 19 -12.32 -22.96 -26.33
N LEU A 20 -11.41 -22.94 -27.31
CA LEU A 20 -10.06 -22.39 -27.12
C LEU A 20 -10.08 -20.89 -26.83
N LEU A 21 -10.91 -20.11 -27.54
CA LEU A 21 -11.12 -18.68 -27.25
C LEU A 21 -11.68 -18.48 -25.85
N PHE A 22 -12.69 -19.26 -25.45
CA PHE A 22 -13.30 -19.13 -24.13
C PHE A 22 -12.31 -19.47 -23.00
N ASN A 23 -11.49 -20.49 -23.21
CA ASN A 23 -10.42 -20.86 -22.28
C ASN A 23 -9.37 -19.74 -22.19
N PHE A 24 -8.92 -19.21 -23.33
CA PHE A 24 -7.98 -18.09 -23.38
C PHE A 24 -8.53 -16.84 -22.67
N PHE A 25 -9.77 -16.45 -22.93
CA PHE A 25 -10.41 -15.30 -22.27
C PHE A 25 -10.58 -15.53 -20.77
N SER A 26 -10.97 -16.74 -20.35
CA SER A 26 -11.10 -17.07 -18.93
C SER A 26 -9.76 -16.98 -18.21
N TYR A 27 -8.70 -17.54 -18.79
CA TYR A 27 -7.35 -17.44 -18.24
C TYR A 27 -6.86 -15.98 -18.20
N TYR A 28 -7.04 -15.23 -19.29
CA TYR A 28 -6.62 -13.85 -19.39
C TYR A 28 -7.35 -12.95 -18.37
N SER A 29 -8.66 -13.10 -18.23
CA SER A 29 -9.46 -12.34 -17.25
C SER A 29 -9.06 -12.66 -15.82
N THR A 30 -8.81 -13.93 -15.50
CA THR A 30 -8.33 -14.35 -14.17
C THR A 30 -6.97 -13.74 -13.86
N ARG A 31 -6.05 -13.76 -14.83
CA ARG A 31 -4.71 -13.17 -14.68
C ARG A 31 -4.76 -11.66 -14.47
N LEU A 32 -5.64 -10.93 -15.16
CA LEU A 32 -5.82 -9.49 -14.95
C LEU A 32 -6.29 -9.19 -13.53
N ARG A 33 -7.32 -9.90 -13.06
CA ARG A 33 -7.84 -9.74 -11.69
C ARG A 33 -6.80 -10.07 -10.61
N SER A 34 -6.00 -11.11 -10.82
CA SER A 34 -4.92 -11.48 -9.90
C SER A 34 -3.90 -10.35 -9.74
N ARG A 35 -3.51 -9.69 -10.85
CA ARG A 35 -2.58 -8.56 -10.81
C ARG A 35 -3.14 -7.36 -10.08
N GLU A 36 -4.39 -6.99 -10.36
CA GLU A 36 -5.07 -5.88 -9.66
C GLU A 36 -5.12 -6.14 -8.15
N HIS A 37 -5.39 -7.38 -7.75
CA HIS A 37 -5.42 -7.77 -6.34
C HIS A 37 -4.03 -7.71 -5.69
N GLU A 38 -3.00 -8.24 -6.35
CA GLU A 38 -1.60 -8.15 -5.87
C GLU A 38 -1.16 -6.69 -5.66
N GLU A 39 -1.53 -5.82 -6.58
CA GLU A 39 -1.24 -4.39 -6.46
C GLU A 39 -1.97 -3.76 -5.28
N LEU A 40 -3.28 -3.98 -5.13
CA LEU A 40 -4.06 -3.47 -4.00
C LEU A 40 -3.51 -3.93 -2.64
N VAL A 41 -3.16 -5.22 -2.52
CA VAL A 41 -2.54 -5.77 -1.31
C VAL A 41 -1.19 -5.12 -1.05
N ARG A 42 -0.39 -4.86 -2.09
CA ARG A 42 0.88 -4.13 -1.97
C ARG A 42 0.67 -2.71 -1.47
N PHE A 43 -0.33 -1.97 -1.97
CA PHE A 43 -0.66 -0.63 -1.48
C PHE A 43 -1.10 -0.64 -0.01
N ALA A 44 -1.93 -1.60 0.38
CA ALA A 44 -2.35 -1.79 1.78
C ALA A 44 -1.13 -2.07 2.69
N THR A 45 -0.24 -2.97 2.24
CA THR A 45 0.99 -3.30 2.96
C THR A 45 1.92 -2.09 3.12
N LEU A 46 2.07 -1.28 2.07
CA LEU A 46 2.85 -0.06 2.12
C LEU A 46 2.26 0.97 3.09
N SER A 47 0.93 1.12 3.10
CA SER A 47 0.24 2.00 4.05
C SER A 47 0.50 1.57 5.50
N SER A 48 0.30 0.28 5.81
CA SER A 48 0.59 -0.27 7.14
C SER A 48 2.08 -0.11 7.50
N GLY A 49 2.97 -0.28 6.53
CA GLY A 49 4.40 -0.06 6.70
C GLY A 49 4.76 1.37 7.12
N GLN A 50 4.02 2.39 6.68
CA GLN A 50 4.27 3.78 7.10
C GLN A 50 3.99 3.99 8.58
N GLU A 51 2.96 3.34 9.13
CA GLU A 51 2.64 3.40 10.55
C GLU A 51 3.77 2.80 11.38
N ALA A 52 4.23 1.59 11.03
CA ALA A 52 5.36 0.94 11.68
C ALA A 52 6.64 1.77 11.58
N LEU A 53 6.89 2.40 10.42
CA LEU A 53 8.02 3.31 10.23
C LEU A 53 7.92 4.54 11.14
N SER A 54 6.74 5.17 11.27
CA SER A 54 6.55 6.32 12.15
C SER A 54 6.85 5.98 13.62
N GLN A 55 6.40 4.81 14.08
CA GLN A 55 6.68 4.34 15.45
C GLN A 55 8.17 4.01 15.64
N SER A 56 8.82 3.37 14.66
CA SER A 56 10.26 3.10 14.72
C SER A 56 11.08 4.39 14.73
N ILE A 57 10.70 5.39 13.92
CA ILE A 57 11.34 6.72 13.89
C ILE A 57 11.21 7.38 15.25
N THR A 58 10.00 7.40 15.82
CA THR A 58 9.76 7.97 17.16
C THR A 58 10.62 7.27 18.21
N LYS A 59 10.64 5.94 18.22
CA LYS A 59 11.47 5.15 19.13
C LYS A 59 12.95 5.48 18.99
N ASP A 60 13.49 5.40 17.77
CA ASP A 60 14.91 5.62 17.51
C ASP A 60 15.32 7.06 17.88
N ALA A 61 14.47 8.05 17.58
CA ALA A 61 14.68 9.45 17.95
C ALA A 61 14.64 9.68 19.48
N LEU A 62 13.72 9.04 20.20
CA LEU A 62 13.66 9.14 21.67
C LEU A 62 14.89 8.53 22.35
N ILE A 63 15.45 7.45 21.80
CA ILE A 63 16.68 6.86 22.32
C ILE A 63 17.84 7.85 22.17
N LEU A 64 17.97 8.50 21.02
CA LEU A 64 18.99 9.53 20.79
C LEU A 64 18.83 10.73 21.75
N LEU A 65 17.58 11.16 21.99
CA LEU A 65 17.29 12.28 22.88
C LEU A 65 17.58 12.00 24.37
N ASN A 66 17.63 10.73 24.77
CA ASN A 66 17.89 10.37 26.17
C ASN A 66 19.39 10.31 26.51
N ASN A 67 20.28 10.44 25.52
CA ASN A 67 21.75 10.46 25.66
C ASN A 67 22.37 9.34 26.52
N ASP A 68 21.66 8.22 26.69
CA ASP A 68 22.06 7.08 27.54
C ASP A 68 22.74 5.95 26.73
N THR A 69 23.25 6.26 25.54
CA THR A 69 23.86 5.29 24.63
C THR A 69 25.32 5.64 24.38
N ASP A 70 26.17 4.61 24.27
CA ASP A 70 27.57 4.80 23.87
C ASP A 70 27.67 5.38 22.43
N ASP A 71 28.79 6.04 22.12
CA ASP A 71 29.00 6.72 20.83
C ASP A 71 28.78 5.80 19.62
N LYS A 72 29.14 4.51 19.75
CA LYS A 72 28.98 3.53 18.68
C LYS A 72 27.51 3.18 18.45
N SER A 73 26.74 2.94 19.50
CA SER A 73 25.30 2.65 19.39
C SER A 73 24.53 3.87 18.92
N SER A 74 24.90 5.07 19.39
CA SER A 74 24.31 6.32 18.92
C SER A 74 24.46 6.47 17.41
N LEU A 75 25.66 6.24 16.85
CA LEU A 75 25.88 6.31 15.39
C LEU A 75 25.05 5.29 14.60
N VAL A 76 24.88 4.07 15.13
CA VAL A 76 24.01 3.05 14.53
C VAL A 76 22.55 3.51 14.51
N ILE A 77 22.08 4.09 15.63
CA ILE A 77 20.71 4.59 15.75
C ILE A 77 20.48 5.80 14.84
N HIS A 78 21.43 6.74 14.73
CA HIS A 78 21.36 7.84 13.75
C HIS A 78 21.21 7.32 12.31
N ASN A 79 22.03 6.36 11.91
CA ASN A 79 21.95 5.78 10.56
C ASN A 79 20.60 5.08 10.34
N LYS A 80 20.12 4.34 11.33
CA LYS A 80 18.82 3.67 11.27
C LYS A 80 17.66 4.66 11.18
N LEU A 81 17.68 5.72 12.00
CA LEU A 81 16.70 6.80 11.98
C LEU A 81 16.64 7.46 10.61
N LYS A 82 17.81 7.79 10.02
CA LYS A 82 17.91 8.35 8.68
C LYS A 82 17.33 7.43 7.61
N LEU A 83 17.70 6.14 7.64
CA LEU A 83 17.17 5.14 6.68
C LEU A 83 15.65 4.97 6.81
N ASN A 84 15.12 5.02 8.03
CA ASN A 84 13.68 4.94 8.27
C ASN A 84 12.96 6.18 7.75
N LEU A 85 13.51 7.39 7.95
CA LEU A 85 12.97 8.63 7.40
C LEU A 85 12.95 8.62 5.87
N ASP A 86 14.05 8.19 5.25
CA ASP A 86 14.15 8.06 3.79
C ASP A 86 13.14 7.04 3.25
N SER A 87 12.93 5.95 3.98
CA SER A 87 11.96 4.90 3.62
C SER A 87 10.52 5.40 3.77
N LEU A 88 10.20 6.10 4.85
CA LEU A 88 8.88 6.71 5.06
C LEU A 88 8.54 7.69 3.94
N SER A 89 9.48 8.59 3.61
CA SER A 89 9.32 9.56 2.52
C SER A 89 9.13 8.88 1.16
N ARG A 90 9.95 7.87 0.84
CA ARG A 90 9.82 7.10 -0.42
C ARG A 90 8.51 6.35 -0.50
N CYS A 91 8.08 5.69 0.58
CA CYS A 91 6.80 4.99 0.63
C CYS A 91 5.64 5.96 0.42
N HIS A 92 5.65 7.11 1.11
CA HIS A 92 4.61 8.14 0.97
C HIS A 92 4.53 8.67 -0.46
N LYS A 93 5.67 9.08 -1.01
CA LYS A 93 5.75 9.53 -2.39
C LYS A 93 5.25 8.47 -3.38
N PHE A 94 5.64 7.21 -3.17
CA PHE A 94 5.17 6.11 -4.02
C PHE A 94 3.65 5.95 -3.98
N LEU A 95 3.01 6.04 -2.81
CA LEU A 95 1.55 5.98 -2.69
C LEU A 95 0.86 7.14 -3.42
N VAL A 96 1.38 8.36 -3.24
CA VAL A 96 0.85 9.57 -3.91
C VAL A 96 0.99 9.47 -5.43
N ASP A 97 2.17 9.12 -5.93
CA ASP A 97 2.47 9.06 -7.36
C ASP A 97 1.67 7.96 -8.08
N ASN A 98 1.38 6.85 -7.38
CA ASN A 98 0.75 5.66 -7.99
C ASN A 98 -0.74 5.52 -7.68
N ILE A 99 -1.37 6.54 -7.11
CA ILE A 99 -2.77 6.46 -6.71
C ILE A 99 -3.71 6.15 -7.88
N ASN A 100 -3.40 6.69 -9.06
CA ASN A 100 -4.18 6.47 -10.28
C ASN A 100 -3.99 5.07 -10.90
N PHE A 101 -2.92 4.36 -10.52
CA PHE A 101 -2.55 3.06 -11.08
C PHE A 101 -2.93 1.89 -10.18
N SER A 102 -3.46 2.17 -8.98
CA SER A 102 -3.51 1.22 -7.86
C SER A 102 -4.60 0.13 -7.93
N GLY A 103 -5.12 -0.20 -9.12
CA GLY A 103 -6.23 -1.17 -9.24
C GLY A 103 -7.54 -0.69 -8.58
N LEU A 104 -7.61 0.57 -8.16
CA LEU A 104 -8.79 1.25 -7.62
C LEU A 104 -9.80 1.50 -8.75
N SER A 105 -10.42 0.41 -9.23
CA SER A 105 -11.37 0.37 -10.35
C SER A 105 -12.64 1.22 -10.15
N SER A 106 -12.84 1.80 -8.96
CA SER A 106 -13.91 2.75 -8.67
C SER A 106 -13.34 4.15 -8.45
N ASN A 107 -13.79 5.10 -9.27
CA ASN A 107 -13.50 6.53 -9.17
C ASN A 107 -13.70 7.06 -7.72
N ARG A 108 -14.67 6.49 -6.99
CA ARG A 108 -14.96 6.87 -5.60
C ARG A 108 -13.88 6.41 -4.60
N ASN A 109 -13.29 5.24 -4.81
CA ASN A 109 -12.26 4.71 -3.91
C ASN A 109 -10.92 5.40 -4.15
N SER A 110 -10.55 5.65 -5.41
CA SER A 110 -9.36 6.44 -5.75
C SER A 110 -9.43 7.85 -5.19
N GLU A 111 -10.60 8.49 -5.26
CA GLU A 111 -10.78 9.84 -4.73
C GLU A 111 -10.74 9.85 -3.19
N ALA A 112 -11.39 8.88 -2.53
CA ALA A 112 -11.34 8.78 -1.07
C ALA A 112 -9.90 8.58 -0.56
N VAL A 113 -9.12 7.71 -1.21
CA VAL A 113 -7.71 7.49 -0.87
C VAL A 113 -6.88 8.74 -1.17
N ARG A 114 -7.18 9.48 -2.26
CA ARG A 114 -6.48 10.72 -2.62
C ARG A 114 -6.63 11.75 -1.52
N VAL A 115 -7.87 11.98 -1.10
CA VAL A 115 -8.18 12.92 -0.02
C VAL A 115 -7.45 12.53 1.27
N LEU A 116 -7.31 11.24 1.58
CA LEU A 116 -6.57 10.79 2.76
C LEU A 116 -5.07 11.06 2.65
N LEU A 117 -4.46 10.80 1.48
CA LEU A 117 -3.06 11.07 1.21
C LEU A 117 -2.74 12.58 1.23
N ASP A 118 -3.57 13.40 0.61
CA ASP A 118 -3.42 14.87 0.64
C ASP A 118 -3.52 15.40 2.09
N ASN A 119 -4.40 14.81 2.89
CA ASN A 119 -4.54 15.14 4.31
C ASN A 119 -3.39 14.64 5.20
N LEU A 120 -2.52 13.77 4.67
CA LEU A 120 -1.33 13.26 5.34
C LEU A 120 -0.09 14.10 5.07
N ASP A 121 0.00 14.80 3.93
CA ASP A 121 1.18 15.58 3.53
C ASP A 121 1.66 16.56 4.61
N GLY A 122 0.74 17.35 5.17
CA GLY A 122 1.04 18.32 6.21
C GLY A 122 1.59 17.68 7.51
N PRO A 123 0.86 16.75 8.14
CA PRO A 123 1.32 16.01 9.32
C PRO A 123 2.62 15.24 9.07
N MET A 124 2.75 14.56 7.93
CA MET A 124 3.93 13.79 7.54
C MET A 124 5.15 14.71 7.43
N ALA A 125 5.03 15.84 6.74
CA ALA A 125 6.13 16.79 6.60
C ALA A 125 6.59 17.36 7.96
N ARG A 126 5.65 17.67 8.86
CA ARG A 126 5.99 18.17 10.21
C ARG A 126 6.69 17.11 11.06
N PHE A 127 6.22 15.87 11.00
CA PHE A 127 6.82 14.73 11.69
C PHE A 127 8.24 14.45 11.15
N SER A 128 8.39 14.33 9.83
CA SER A 128 9.68 14.10 9.20
C SER A 128 10.67 15.24 9.44
N LYS A 129 10.18 16.48 9.54
CA LYS A 129 11.03 17.63 9.86
C LYS A 129 11.63 17.51 11.27
N ILE A 130 10.81 17.29 12.30
CA ILE A 130 11.31 17.19 13.68
C ILE A 130 12.23 15.97 13.85
N ALA A 131 11.87 14.83 13.26
CA ALA A 131 12.70 13.64 13.29
C ALA A 131 14.01 13.82 12.50
N GLY A 132 13.98 14.57 11.39
CA GLY A 132 15.17 14.94 10.62
C GLY A 132 16.09 15.89 11.39
N GLU A 133 15.54 16.85 12.12
CA GLU A 133 16.29 17.73 13.03
C GLU A 133 17.01 16.91 14.10
N ILE A 134 16.32 15.95 14.74
CA ILE A 134 16.93 15.04 15.73
C ILE A 134 18.01 14.17 15.08
N SER A 135 17.75 13.65 13.88
CA SER A 135 18.71 12.80 13.15
C SER A 135 19.99 13.54 12.75
N ALA A 136 19.92 14.86 12.55
CA ALA A 136 21.05 15.69 12.14
C ALA A 136 21.74 16.41 13.32
N ALA A 137 21.11 16.39 14.51
CA ALA A 137 21.64 17.04 15.69
C ALA A 137 22.87 16.31 16.22
N ASP A 138 23.87 17.08 16.66
CA ASP A 138 24.98 16.59 17.47
C ASP A 138 24.59 16.51 18.95
N SER A 139 25.47 15.92 19.78
CA SER A 139 25.22 15.73 21.22
C SER A 139 24.95 17.06 21.95
N GLU A 140 25.66 18.13 21.58
CA GLU A 140 25.49 19.46 22.17
C GLU A 140 24.10 20.05 21.80
N GLN A 141 23.68 19.91 20.55
CA GLN A 141 22.35 20.33 20.10
C GLN A 141 21.24 19.53 20.75
N ILE A 142 21.44 18.22 20.98
CA ILE A 142 20.50 17.36 21.69
C ILE A 142 20.39 17.79 23.17
N ASP A 143 21.50 18.10 23.84
CA ASP A 143 21.48 18.56 25.23
C ASP A 143 20.74 19.90 25.39
N LEU A 144 20.95 20.82 24.44
CA LEU A 144 20.30 22.13 24.45
C LEU A 144 18.81 22.08 24.08
N ASN A 145 18.44 21.26 23.09
CA ASN A 145 17.10 21.27 22.50
C ASN A 145 16.24 20.05 22.88
N GLY A 146 16.79 19.04 23.54
CA GLY A 146 16.12 17.75 23.77
C GLY A 146 14.82 17.86 24.56
N ARG A 147 14.76 18.81 25.50
CA ARG A 147 13.53 19.15 26.25
C ARG A 147 12.39 19.65 25.36
N ARG A 148 12.71 20.27 24.23
CA ARG A 148 11.73 20.72 23.23
C ARG A 148 11.42 19.59 22.24
N PHE A 149 12.43 18.86 21.78
CA PHE A 149 12.27 17.84 20.74
C PHE A 149 11.34 16.70 21.16
N THR A 150 11.45 16.23 22.40
CA THR A 150 10.63 15.11 22.90
C THR A 150 9.11 15.38 22.83
N PRO A 151 8.57 16.43 23.48
CA PRO A 151 7.13 16.69 23.42
C PRO A 151 6.66 17.07 22.02
N GLU A 152 7.50 17.75 21.23
CA GLU A 152 7.17 18.11 19.85
C GLU A 152 7.04 16.86 18.96
N LEU A 153 8.01 15.94 19.02
CA LEU A 153 8.01 14.67 18.29
C LEU A 153 6.77 13.83 18.63
N LEU A 154 6.51 13.62 19.93
CA LEU A 154 5.35 12.85 20.39
C LEU A 154 4.02 13.49 19.97
N LEU A 155 3.93 14.82 20.00
CA LEU A 155 2.75 15.54 19.52
C LEU A 155 2.56 15.33 18.01
N ARG A 156 3.63 15.39 17.21
CA ARG A 156 3.54 15.18 15.76
C ARG A 156 3.15 13.75 15.43
N GLU A 157 3.74 12.77 16.11
CA GLU A 157 3.38 11.36 15.94
C GLU A 157 1.90 11.12 16.28
N ARG A 158 1.44 11.62 17.42
CA ARG A 158 0.02 11.52 17.83
C ARG A 158 -0.96 12.14 16.83
N GLN A 159 -0.52 13.16 16.08
CA GLN A 159 -1.32 13.77 15.01
C GLN A 159 -1.28 12.97 13.69
N LEU A 160 -0.16 12.31 13.42
CA LEU A 160 0.08 11.54 12.20
C LEU A 160 -0.56 10.15 12.26
N HIS A 161 -0.36 9.44 13.37
CA HIS A 161 -0.77 8.06 13.57
C HIS A 161 -2.26 7.78 13.22
N PRO A 162 -3.26 8.53 13.73
CA PRO A 162 -4.66 8.25 13.39
C PRO A 162 -4.98 8.45 11.91
N LYS A 163 -4.21 9.27 11.19
CA LYS A 163 -4.39 9.46 9.74
C LYS A 163 -3.78 8.31 8.95
N LEU A 164 -2.65 7.76 9.40
CA LEU A 164 -2.05 6.56 8.82
C LEU A 164 -2.94 5.33 9.05
N ASP A 165 -3.51 5.19 10.25
CA ASP A 165 -4.47 4.13 10.56
C ASP A 165 -5.72 4.22 9.66
N LEU A 166 -6.26 5.44 9.48
CA LEU A 166 -7.39 5.66 8.58
C LEU A 166 -7.07 5.28 7.13
N LEU A 167 -5.87 5.62 6.64
CA LEU A 167 -5.42 5.23 5.30
C LEU A 167 -5.32 3.72 5.16
N THR A 168 -4.70 3.05 6.13
CA THR A 168 -4.52 1.59 6.15
C THR A 168 -5.87 0.88 6.20
N THR A 169 -6.76 1.32 7.10
CA THR A 169 -8.13 0.82 7.19
C THR A 169 -8.87 0.99 5.87
N LYS A 170 -8.70 2.13 5.19
CA LYS A 170 -9.36 2.36 3.90
C LYS A 170 -8.86 1.41 2.82
N TYR A 171 -7.55 1.17 2.74
CA TYR A 171 -6.99 0.19 1.80
C TYR A 171 -7.48 -1.22 2.09
N ASN A 172 -7.49 -1.65 3.36
CA ASN A 172 -7.98 -2.96 3.76
C ASN A 172 -9.44 -3.16 3.38
N GLN A 173 -10.31 -2.18 3.65
CA GLN A 173 -11.72 -2.23 3.23
C GLN A 173 -11.89 -2.41 1.72
N ILE A 174 -11.01 -1.80 0.91
CA ILE A 174 -11.06 -1.93 -0.55
C ILE A 174 -10.60 -3.33 -0.98
N VAL A 175 -9.55 -3.86 -0.35
CA VAL A 175 -9.07 -5.22 -0.58
C VAL A 175 -10.17 -6.24 -0.22
N ASP A 176 -10.76 -6.12 0.96
CA ASP A 176 -11.81 -7.04 1.44
C ASP A 176 -13.03 -7.03 0.52
N ALA A 177 -13.52 -5.85 0.13
CA ALA A 177 -14.63 -5.73 -0.82
C ALA A 177 -14.33 -6.37 -2.18
N LYS A 178 -13.05 -6.33 -2.63
CA LYS A 178 -12.63 -6.96 -3.89
C LYS A 178 -12.50 -8.48 -3.76
N ILE A 179 -12.12 -8.98 -2.59
CA ILE A 179 -12.11 -10.42 -2.29
C ILE A 179 -13.55 -10.97 -2.30
N GLU A 180 -14.48 -10.27 -1.65
CA GLU A 180 -15.91 -10.64 -1.64
C GLU A 180 -16.50 -10.66 -3.06
N GLU A 181 -16.26 -9.60 -3.85
CA GLU A 181 -16.70 -9.53 -5.26
C GLU A 181 -16.17 -10.71 -6.09
N ALA A 182 -14.91 -11.12 -5.88
CA ALA A 182 -14.33 -12.27 -6.56
C ALA A 182 -14.98 -13.60 -6.15
N GLY A 183 -15.34 -13.75 -4.87
CA GLY A 183 -16.04 -14.93 -4.33
C GLY A 183 -17.45 -15.11 -4.89
N ASP A 184 -18.22 -14.03 -4.94
CA ASP A 184 -19.60 -14.04 -5.44
C ASP A 184 -19.68 -14.33 -6.94
N ILE A 185 -18.77 -13.76 -7.73
CA ILE A 185 -18.73 -13.99 -9.18
C ILE A 185 -18.41 -15.45 -9.50
N ASN A 186 -17.50 -16.08 -8.76
CA ASN A 186 -17.14 -17.47 -8.99
C ASN A 186 -18.29 -18.42 -8.64
N THR A 187 -19.01 -18.14 -7.54
CA THR A 187 -20.18 -18.93 -7.12
C THR A 187 -21.35 -18.78 -8.09
N GLY A 188 -21.65 -17.55 -8.52
CA GLY A 188 -22.72 -17.26 -9.47
C GLY A 188 -22.48 -17.87 -10.87
N LYS A 189 -21.25 -17.82 -11.37
CA LYS A 189 -20.88 -18.47 -12.65
C LYS A 189 -20.97 -19.99 -12.57
N PHE A 190 -20.62 -20.58 -11.43
CA PHE A 190 -20.71 -22.02 -11.23
C PHE A 190 -22.17 -22.50 -11.22
N ILE A 191 -23.06 -21.77 -10.54
CA ILE A 191 -24.49 -22.05 -10.53
C ILE A 191 -25.11 -21.87 -11.91
N SER A 192 -24.74 -20.82 -12.66
CA SER A 192 -25.25 -20.62 -14.02
C SER A 192 -24.79 -21.71 -14.99
N LEU A 193 -23.61 -22.31 -14.77
CA LEU A 193 -23.10 -23.41 -15.58
C LEU A 193 -23.75 -24.77 -15.27
N ILE A 194 -24.28 -24.94 -14.06
CA ILE A 194 -24.99 -26.17 -13.64
C ILE A 194 -26.47 -26.13 -14.09
N ILE A 195 -27.05 -24.94 -14.16
CA ILE A 195 -28.47 -24.73 -14.53
C ILE A 195 -28.67 -24.60 -16.06
N ALA A 196 -27.63 -24.25 -16.82
CA ALA A 196 -27.67 -24.16 -18.29
C ALA A 196 -27.41 -25.52 -18.96
#